data_AF-A0A4R5DLQ3-F1
#
_entry.id   AF-A0A4R5DLQ3-F1
#
_cell.length_a   1.000
_cell.length_b   1.000
_cell.length_c   1.000
_cell.angle_alpha   90.00
_cell.angle_beta   90.00
_cell.angle_gamma   90.00
#
_symmetry.space_group_name_H-M   'P 1'
#
loop_
_entity.id
_entity.type
_entity.pdbx_description
1 polymer ?
#
loop_
_entity_poly.entity_id
_entity_poly.type
_entity_poly.pdbx_seq_one_letter_code
_entity_poly.pdbx_strand_id
1 'polypeptide(L)'
;MAKRIEPAAGWAAYRGGHEALRTWLATLPIEAWDRSSVLAGWNVADLAAHLVLVAEAVTSVAPAPRGVRAQTVSDYLAAYAPAAREQAGRTRAIADDAGREPERILAAVDERHAAATRTIDELGPDDVVVTTRRVPVRLADFLVTRVIEVAVHADDLGRSVPDAGTPDLPRDTLRLAVRALLDVLAQRAPGRSVEVRVPPFAAIQCIEGPRHTRGTPPNTVDLASASWLRLAAGRTTWDHEVASGAVLASGRRADLSAHLPLL
;
A
#
# COMPACT_ATOMS: atom_id res chain seq x y z
N MET A 1 -1.20 -22.74 -0.74
CA MET A 1 -1.63 -21.72 0.24
C MET A 1 -0.41 -20.88 0.56
N ALA A 2 -0.44 -19.55 0.36
CA ALA A 2 0.69 -18.70 0.70
C ALA A 2 0.99 -18.83 2.21
N LYS A 3 2.28 -18.77 2.59
CA LYS A 3 2.67 -18.79 4.01
C LYS A 3 2.02 -17.58 4.68
N ARG A 4 1.25 -17.83 5.74
CA ARG A 4 0.62 -16.76 6.53
C ARG A 4 1.70 -15.89 7.16
N ILE A 5 1.50 -14.58 7.13
CA ILE A 5 2.39 -13.60 7.75
C ILE A 5 2.03 -13.51 9.23
N GLU A 6 3.04 -13.50 10.09
CA GLU A 6 2.85 -13.28 11.52
C GLU A 6 2.58 -11.78 11.79
N PRO A 7 1.70 -11.41 12.73
CA PRO A 7 1.42 -10.02 13.07
C PRO A 7 2.69 -9.21 13.36
N ALA A 8 3.64 -9.79 14.12
CA ALA A 8 4.91 -9.16 14.44
C ALA A 8 5.72 -8.79 13.18
N ALA A 9 5.72 -9.64 12.15
CA ALA A 9 6.42 -9.36 10.89
C ALA A 9 5.73 -8.25 10.09
N GLY A 10 4.39 -8.24 10.05
CA GLY A 10 3.61 -7.16 9.43
C GLY A 10 3.83 -5.82 10.14
N TRP A 11 3.82 -5.83 11.48
CA TRP A 11 4.06 -4.65 12.30
C TRP A 11 5.48 -4.10 12.14
N ALA A 12 6.50 -4.97 12.16
CA ALA A 12 7.89 -4.57 11.95
C ALA A 12 8.09 -3.94 10.57
N ALA A 13 7.49 -4.51 9.52
CA ALA A 13 7.56 -3.96 8.17
C ALA A 13 6.85 -2.59 8.06
N TYR A 14 5.71 -2.41 8.72
CA TYR A 14 5.01 -1.11 8.74
C TYR A 14 5.83 -0.06 9.48
N ARG A 15 6.30 -0.39 10.70
CA ARG A 15 7.15 0.51 11.50
C ARG A 15 8.39 0.96 10.76
N GLY A 16 9.12 0.02 10.15
CA GLY A 16 10.34 0.35 9.40
C GLY A 16 10.06 1.26 8.20
N GLY A 17 8.96 1.03 7.49
CA GLY A 17 8.55 1.91 6.40
C GLY A 17 8.13 3.30 6.89
N HIS A 18 7.37 3.36 7.98
CA HIS A 18 6.95 4.61 8.61
C HIS A 18 8.16 5.44 9.07
N GLU A 19 9.11 4.82 9.77
CA GLU A 19 10.32 5.48 10.27
C GLU A 19 11.18 6.03 9.12
N ALA A 20 11.38 5.25 8.05
CA ALA A 20 12.10 5.70 6.87
C ALA A 20 11.41 6.90 6.20
N LEU A 21 10.09 6.82 6.01
CA LEU A 21 9.31 7.89 5.38
C LEU A 21 9.30 9.17 6.24
N ARG A 22 9.07 9.04 7.54
CA ARG A 22 9.08 10.15 8.49
C ARG A 22 10.47 10.82 8.52
N THR A 23 11.54 10.04 8.58
CA THR A 23 12.91 10.56 8.60
C THR A 23 13.21 11.34 7.31
N TRP A 24 12.80 10.81 6.17
CA TRP A 24 12.94 11.50 4.88
C TRP A 24 12.12 12.81 4.84
N LEU A 25 10.87 12.81 5.32
CA LEU A 25 10.04 14.02 5.38
C LEU A 25 10.71 15.14 6.20
N ALA A 26 11.39 14.78 7.30
CA ALA A 26 12.12 15.73 8.14
C ALA A 26 13.35 16.37 7.43
N THR A 27 13.80 15.83 6.30
CA THR A 27 14.88 16.41 5.49
C THR A 27 14.39 17.38 4.41
N LEU A 28 13.09 17.44 4.16
CA LEU A 28 12.55 18.30 3.11
C LEU A 28 12.65 19.78 3.50
N PRO A 29 13.04 20.66 2.57
CA PRO A 29 13.01 22.10 2.81
C PRO A 29 11.56 22.58 2.96
N ILE A 30 11.35 23.65 3.73
CA ILE A 30 10.01 24.19 4.06
C ILE A 30 9.18 24.47 2.80
N GLU A 31 9.80 24.97 1.74
CA GLU A 31 9.15 25.31 0.47
C GLU A 31 8.60 24.07 -0.26
N ALA A 32 9.12 22.88 0.04
CA ALA A 32 8.64 21.65 -0.56
C ALA A 32 7.23 21.26 -0.07
N TRP A 33 6.84 21.71 1.13
CA TRP A 33 5.57 21.32 1.77
C TRP A 33 4.33 21.94 1.11
N ASP A 34 4.49 23.13 0.51
CA ASP A 34 3.42 23.83 -0.23
C ASP A 34 3.29 23.36 -1.69
N ARG A 35 4.25 22.59 -2.20
CA ARG A 35 4.21 22.08 -3.58
C ARG A 35 3.01 21.16 -3.76
N SER A 36 2.34 21.29 -4.90
CA SER A 36 1.34 20.32 -5.35
C SER A 36 1.94 18.91 -5.35
N SER A 37 1.21 17.96 -4.76
CA SER A 37 1.56 16.56 -4.80
C SER A 37 1.09 15.91 -6.11
N VAL A 38 1.51 14.68 -6.35
CA VAL A 38 0.98 13.85 -7.44
C VAL A 38 -0.47 13.41 -7.22
N LEU A 39 -1.02 13.60 -6.03
CA LEU A 39 -2.45 13.36 -5.75
C LEU A 39 -3.24 14.64 -6.00
N ALA A 40 -4.23 14.55 -6.89
CA ALA A 40 -4.99 15.72 -7.34
C ALA A 40 -5.65 16.46 -6.16
N GLY A 41 -5.40 17.77 -6.07
CA GLY A 41 -5.97 18.65 -5.05
C GLY A 41 -5.30 18.56 -3.68
N TRP A 42 -4.15 17.90 -3.57
CA TRP A 42 -3.35 17.82 -2.34
C TRP A 42 -1.97 18.44 -2.57
N ASN A 43 -1.45 19.16 -1.59
CA ASN A 43 -0.03 19.50 -1.53
C ASN A 43 0.76 18.46 -0.72
N VAL A 44 2.09 18.63 -0.61
CA VAL A 44 2.95 17.71 0.17
C VAL A 44 2.56 17.70 1.64
N ALA A 45 2.15 18.83 2.22
CA ALA A 45 1.66 18.90 3.60
C ALA A 45 0.39 18.06 3.82
N ASP A 46 -0.58 18.10 2.90
CA ASP A 46 -1.76 17.24 2.94
C ASP A 46 -1.36 15.76 2.88
N LEU A 47 -0.47 15.40 1.95
CA LEU A 47 -0.01 14.02 1.80
C LEU A 47 0.77 13.51 3.03
N ALA A 48 1.60 14.36 3.64
CA ALA A 48 2.26 14.04 4.91
C ALA A 48 1.26 13.89 6.06
N ALA A 49 0.27 14.77 6.16
CA ALA A 49 -0.79 14.69 7.16
C ALA A 49 -1.63 13.40 7.03
N HIS A 50 -1.75 12.83 5.82
CA HIS A 50 -2.42 11.54 5.63
C HIS A 50 -1.76 10.39 6.41
N LEU A 51 -0.46 10.46 6.70
CA LEU A 51 0.22 9.44 7.51
C LEU A 51 -0.35 9.34 8.93
N VAL A 52 -0.92 10.42 9.46
CA VAL A 52 -1.68 10.40 10.72
C VAL A 52 -2.90 9.48 10.61
N LEU A 53 -3.65 9.53 9.49
CA LEU A 53 -4.80 8.65 9.26
C LEU A 53 -4.38 7.19 9.10
N VAL A 54 -3.23 6.94 8.48
CA VAL A 54 -2.68 5.58 8.34
C VAL A 54 -2.41 4.97 9.71
N ALA A 55 -1.77 5.71 10.62
CA ALA A 55 -1.51 5.29 12.00
C ALA A 55 -2.80 5.24 12.86
N GLU A 56 -3.72 6.19 12.66
CA GLU A 56 -5.02 6.21 13.35
C GLU A 56 -5.89 5.00 12.99
N ALA A 57 -5.75 4.43 11.81
CA ALA A 57 -6.43 3.18 11.49
C ALA A 57 -6.04 2.07 12.48
N VAL A 58 -4.76 2.03 12.89
CA VAL A 58 -4.25 1.06 13.87
C VAL A 58 -4.87 1.31 15.24
N THR A 59 -4.93 2.56 15.70
CA THR A 59 -5.54 2.89 17.01
C THR A 59 -7.03 2.63 17.08
N SER A 60 -7.69 2.36 15.94
CA SER A 60 -9.13 2.09 15.89
C SER A 60 -9.50 0.62 15.86
N VAL A 61 -8.52 -0.28 15.87
CA VAL A 61 -8.79 -1.71 15.88
C VAL A 61 -9.06 -2.20 17.29
N ALA A 62 -9.91 -3.21 17.41
CA ALA A 62 -10.20 -3.89 18.66
C ALA A 62 -10.46 -5.37 18.38
N PRO A 63 -10.24 -6.29 19.35
CA PRO A 63 -10.58 -7.70 19.17
C PRO A 63 -12.05 -7.87 18.79
N ALA A 64 -12.31 -8.64 17.75
CA ALA A 64 -13.67 -8.93 17.33
C ALA A 64 -14.36 -9.91 18.29
N PRO A 65 -15.70 -9.83 18.43
CA PRO A 65 -16.47 -10.86 19.13
C PRO A 65 -16.19 -12.27 18.59
N ARG A 66 -16.31 -13.29 19.46
CA ARG A 66 -16.14 -14.68 19.07
C ARG A 66 -17.08 -15.06 17.93
N GLY A 67 -16.58 -15.81 16.96
CA GLY A 67 -17.35 -16.29 15.80
C GLY A 67 -17.38 -15.32 14.62
N VAL A 68 -16.88 -14.08 14.76
CA VAL A 68 -16.72 -13.17 13.62
C VAL A 68 -15.70 -13.74 12.64
N ARG A 69 -16.12 -13.89 11.38
CA ARG A 69 -15.25 -14.36 10.30
C ARG A 69 -14.41 -13.20 9.76
N ALA A 70 -13.09 -13.40 9.72
CA ALA A 70 -12.19 -12.48 9.05
C ALA A 70 -12.42 -12.46 7.54
N GLN A 71 -12.47 -11.26 6.98
CA GLN A 71 -12.37 -10.98 5.55
C GLN A 71 -10.90 -10.98 5.10
N THR A 72 -10.69 -10.99 3.79
CA THR A 72 -9.34 -10.99 3.20
C THR A 72 -8.78 -9.58 3.02
N VAL A 73 -7.47 -9.48 2.73
CA VAL A 73 -6.85 -8.20 2.31
C VAL A 73 -7.56 -7.64 1.08
N SER A 74 -7.92 -8.47 0.09
CA SER A 74 -8.64 -8.02 -1.11
C SER A 74 -9.98 -7.37 -0.76
N ASP A 75 -10.74 -7.96 0.17
CA ASP A 75 -12.04 -7.44 0.61
C ASP A 75 -11.86 -6.11 1.36
N TYR A 76 -10.83 -6.00 2.20
CA TYR A 76 -10.48 -4.77 2.89
C TYR A 76 -10.12 -3.65 1.91
N LEU A 77 -9.30 -3.95 0.88
CA LEU A 77 -8.92 -2.99 -0.16
C LEU A 77 -10.14 -2.57 -1.01
N ALA A 78 -11.04 -3.49 -1.34
CA ALA A 78 -12.26 -3.14 -2.10
C ALA A 78 -13.17 -2.14 -1.36
N ALA A 79 -13.07 -2.06 -0.03
CA ALA A 79 -13.80 -1.10 0.78
C ALA A 79 -13.15 0.31 0.81
N TYR A 80 -12.06 0.56 0.07
CA TYR A 80 -11.41 1.88 0.01
C TYR A 80 -12.15 2.90 -0.84
N ALA A 81 -12.52 2.55 -2.07
CA ALA A 81 -13.09 3.50 -3.04
C ALA A 81 -14.32 4.28 -2.50
N PRO A 82 -15.28 3.66 -1.78
CA PRO A 82 -16.40 4.39 -1.19
C PRO A 82 -15.98 5.41 -0.11
N ALA A 83 -14.85 5.19 0.56
CA ALA A 83 -14.36 5.99 1.69
C ALA A 83 -13.35 7.09 1.29
N ALA A 84 -12.98 7.20 0.00
CA ALA A 84 -11.92 8.10 -0.44
C ALA A 84 -12.22 9.59 -0.18
N ARG A 85 -13.47 10.03 -0.37
CA ARG A 85 -13.86 11.45 -0.15
C ARG A 85 -13.81 11.85 1.33
N GLU A 86 -14.28 10.97 2.21
CA GLU A 86 -14.23 11.20 3.67
C GLU A 86 -12.77 11.30 4.14
N GLN A 87 -11.91 10.40 3.67
CA GLN A 87 -10.49 10.41 4.00
C GLN A 87 -9.80 11.71 3.54
N ALA A 88 -10.11 12.20 2.34
CA ALA A 88 -9.55 13.47 1.86
C ALA A 88 -9.99 14.68 2.71
N GLY A 89 -11.23 14.70 3.21
CA GLY A 89 -11.70 15.74 4.12
C GLY A 89 -10.94 15.71 5.46
N ARG A 90 -10.75 14.52 6.02
CA ARG A 90 -10.03 14.33 7.30
C ARG A 90 -8.54 14.66 7.19
N THR A 91 -7.90 14.29 6.07
CA THR A 91 -6.49 14.65 5.81
C THR A 91 -6.30 16.17 5.80
N ARG A 92 -7.17 16.90 5.11
CA ARG A 92 -7.12 18.38 5.09
C ARG A 92 -7.35 18.97 6.47
N ALA A 93 -8.33 18.46 7.23
CA ALA A 93 -8.56 18.92 8.59
C ALA A 93 -7.31 18.77 9.48
N ILE A 94 -6.60 17.64 9.40
CA ILE A 94 -5.35 17.43 10.14
C ILE A 94 -4.27 18.42 9.70
N ALA A 95 -4.12 18.64 8.40
CA ALA A 95 -3.16 19.61 7.87
C ALA A 95 -3.51 21.04 8.33
N ASP A 96 -4.78 21.42 8.28
CA ASP A 96 -5.27 22.74 8.67
C ASP A 96 -5.15 22.97 10.19
N ASP A 97 -5.45 21.98 11.02
CA ASP A 97 -5.27 22.02 12.49
C ASP A 97 -3.79 22.19 12.85
N ALA A 98 -2.89 21.60 12.07
CA ALA A 98 -1.44 21.79 12.18
C ALA A 98 -0.95 23.12 11.57
N GLY A 99 -1.85 23.98 11.09
CA GLY A 99 -1.49 25.22 10.39
C GLY A 99 -0.70 25.00 9.10
N ARG A 100 -0.69 23.77 8.58
CA ARG A 100 0.17 23.27 7.50
C ARG A 100 1.66 23.43 7.78
N GLU A 101 2.03 23.62 9.06
CA GLU A 101 3.42 23.74 9.49
C GLU A 101 4.08 22.34 9.54
N PRO A 102 5.23 22.13 8.85
CA PRO A 102 5.87 20.82 8.81
C PRO A 102 6.14 20.20 10.17
N GLU A 103 6.67 20.99 11.10
CA GLU A 103 7.01 20.53 12.44
C GLU A 103 5.78 20.03 13.20
N ARG A 104 4.64 20.73 13.07
CA ARG A 104 3.37 20.31 13.71
C ARG A 104 2.78 19.07 13.05
N ILE A 105 2.86 18.96 11.72
CA ILE A 105 2.42 17.76 11.01
C ILE A 105 3.27 16.56 11.44
N LEU A 106 4.59 16.70 11.47
CA LEU A 106 5.50 15.63 11.89
C LEU A 106 5.26 15.25 13.36
N ALA A 107 5.03 16.21 14.25
CA ALA A 107 4.66 15.92 15.63
C ALA A 107 3.34 15.12 15.74
N ALA A 108 2.33 15.46 14.94
CA ALA A 108 1.07 14.71 14.90
C ALA A 108 1.25 13.28 14.34
N VAL A 109 2.13 13.11 13.35
CA VAL A 109 2.51 11.80 12.80
C VAL A 109 3.19 10.95 13.88
N ASP A 110 4.16 11.52 14.60
CA ASP A 110 4.90 10.84 15.67
C ASP A 110 3.98 10.44 16.82
N GLU A 111 3.13 11.37 17.29
CA GLU A 111 2.18 11.13 18.37
C GLU A 111 1.22 9.98 18.01
N ARG A 112 0.66 10.01 16.80
CA ARG A 112 -0.29 8.98 16.37
C ARG A 112 0.37 7.63 16.17
N HIS A 113 1.59 7.59 15.65
CA HIS A 113 2.33 6.35 15.50
C HIS A 113 2.76 5.76 16.86
N ALA A 114 3.08 6.60 17.85
CA ALA A 114 3.31 6.14 19.22
C ALA A 114 2.03 5.53 19.84
N ALA A 115 0.86 6.11 19.58
CA ALA A 115 -0.41 5.52 19.99
C ALA A 115 -0.72 4.19 19.29
N ALA A 116 -0.41 4.08 17.99
CA ALA A 116 -0.52 2.84 17.24
C ALA A 116 0.37 1.74 17.83
N THR A 117 1.59 2.09 18.27
CA THR A 117 2.52 1.16 18.93
C THR A 117 1.91 0.59 20.22
N ARG A 118 1.39 1.45 21.10
CA ARG A 118 0.70 1.00 22.32
C ARG A 118 -0.47 0.08 22.02
N THR A 119 -1.26 0.39 20.98
CA THR A 119 -2.39 -0.45 20.57
C THR A 119 -1.96 -1.86 20.18
N ILE A 120 -0.86 -1.98 19.42
CA ILE A 120 -0.34 -3.30 19.02
C ILE A 120 0.26 -4.05 20.22
N ASP A 121 0.97 -3.36 21.10
CA ASP A 121 1.53 -3.97 22.31
C ASP A 121 0.41 -4.51 23.23
N GLU A 122 -0.70 -3.78 23.37
CA GLU A 122 -1.88 -4.19 24.14
C GLU A 122 -2.63 -5.39 23.53
N LEU A 123 -2.70 -5.47 22.20
CA LEU A 123 -3.31 -6.63 21.50
C LEU A 123 -2.47 -7.90 21.64
N GLY A 124 -1.17 -7.76 21.84
CA GLY A 124 -0.24 -8.87 21.98
C GLY A 124 0.11 -9.56 20.66
N PRO A 125 0.79 -10.73 20.73
CA PRO A 125 1.40 -11.37 19.56
C PRO A 125 0.42 -12.19 18.72
N ASP A 126 -0.78 -12.49 19.24
CA ASP A 126 -1.71 -13.43 18.63
C ASP A 126 -2.37 -12.85 17.36
N ASP A 127 -2.49 -13.67 16.31
CA ASP A 127 -3.21 -13.32 15.08
C ASP A 127 -4.74 -13.44 15.27
N VAL A 128 -5.29 -12.53 16.08
CA VAL A 128 -6.72 -12.40 16.36
C VAL A 128 -7.47 -11.73 15.21
N VAL A 129 -8.78 -11.95 15.16
CA VAL A 129 -9.66 -11.14 14.28
C VAL A 129 -9.91 -9.81 14.97
N VAL A 130 -9.71 -8.71 14.25
CA VAL A 130 -9.97 -7.36 14.72
C VAL A 130 -11.13 -6.73 13.98
N THR A 131 -11.97 -5.96 14.70
CA THR A 131 -12.89 -5.01 14.09
C THR A 131 -12.10 -3.82 13.55
N THR A 132 -12.47 -3.33 12.37
CA THR A 132 -11.86 -2.14 11.76
C THR A 132 -12.97 -1.20 11.30
N ARG A 133 -12.59 0.00 10.83
CA ARG A 133 -13.53 0.95 10.20
C ARG A 133 -14.15 0.46 8.89
N ARG A 134 -13.64 -0.63 8.31
CA ARG A 134 -14.08 -1.17 7.02
C ARG A 134 -14.76 -2.53 7.22
N VAL A 135 -13.95 -3.56 7.39
CA VAL A 135 -14.39 -4.95 7.55
C VAL A 135 -13.56 -5.66 8.62
N PRO A 136 -14.11 -6.67 9.32
CA PRO A 136 -13.32 -7.45 10.25
C PRO A 136 -12.27 -8.26 9.49
N VAL A 137 -11.03 -8.26 9.96
CA VAL A 137 -9.88 -8.93 9.32
C VAL A 137 -8.96 -9.51 10.38
N ARG A 138 -8.07 -10.43 10.00
CA ARG A 138 -6.98 -10.87 10.89
C ARG A 138 -6.02 -9.71 11.15
N LEU A 139 -5.44 -9.64 12.34
CA LEU A 139 -4.49 -8.60 12.70
C LEU A 139 -3.30 -8.57 11.72
N ALA A 140 -2.75 -9.73 11.34
CA ALA A 140 -1.68 -9.80 10.35
C ALA A 140 -2.09 -9.20 8.99
N ASP A 141 -3.29 -9.53 8.51
CA ASP A 141 -3.83 -9.04 7.24
C ASP A 141 -4.09 -7.52 7.31
N PHE A 142 -4.62 -7.02 8.44
CA PHE A 142 -4.80 -5.60 8.69
C PHE A 142 -3.47 -4.84 8.61
N LEU A 143 -2.43 -5.34 9.27
CA LEU A 143 -1.10 -4.73 9.30
C LEU A 143 -0.46 -4.70 7.90
N VAL A 144 -0.68 -5.73 7.08
CA VAL A 144 -0.28 -5.71 5.67
C VAL A 144 -0.91 -4.54 4.90
N THR A 145 -2.17 -4.18 5.19
CA THR A 145 -2.78 -2.99 4.55
C THR A 145 -2.04 -1.71 4.92
N ARG A 146 -1.52 -1.59 6.16
CA ARG A 146 -0.73 -0.42 6.58
C ARG A 146 0.62 -0.37 5.86
N VAL A 147 1.21 -1.53 5.61
CA VAL A 147 2.46 -1.66 4.82
C VAL A 147 2.24 -1.21 3.37
N ILE A 148 1.10 -1.59 2.77
CA ILE A 148 0.71 -1.11 1.44
C ILE A 148 0.58 0.42 1.41
N GLU A 149 -0.15 1.01 2.37
CA GLU A 149 -0.32 2.48 2.45
C GLU A 149 1.02 3.21 2.48
N VAL A 150 1.92 2.79 3.37
CA VAL A 150 3.24 3.44 3.51
C VAL A 150 4.07 3.28 2.24
N ALA A 151 4.05 2.11 1.59
CA ALA A 151 4.78 1.90 0.35
C ALA A 151 4.25 2.76 -0.81
N VAL A 152 2.92 2.85 -0.94
CA VAL A 152 2.28 3.68 -1.97
C VAL A 152 2.54 5.16 -1.71
N HIS A 153 2.36 5.63 -0.47
CA HIS A 153 2.52 7.04 -0.17
C HIS A 153 3.98 7.51 -0.10
N ALA A 154 4.94 6.62 0.15
CA ALA A 154 6.35 6.93 -0.05
C ALA A 154 6.67 7.21 -1.54
N ASP A 155 6.12 6.42 -2.46
CA ASP A 155 6.25 6.68 -3.90
C ASP A 155 5.50 7.95 -4.33
N ASP A 156 4.29 8.18 -3.81
CA ASP A 156 3.53 9.42 -4.09
C ASP A 156 4.31 10.66 -3.60
N LEU A 157 4.89 10.62 -2.40
CA LEU A 157 5.70 11.71 -1.86
C LEU A 157 6.99 11.92 -2.66
N GLY A 158 7.76 10.85 -2.94
CA GLY A 158 8.99 10.95 -3.72
C GLY A 158 8.77 11.56 -5.11
N ARG A 159 7.65 11.22 -5.79
CA ARG A 159 7.30 11.83 -7.07
C ARG A 159 6.82 13.28 -6.96
N SER A 160 6.33 13.70 -5.80
CA SER A 160 5.88 15.07 -5.56
C SER A 160 7.05 16.06 -5.38
N VAL A 161 8.19 15.56 -4.92
CA VAL A 161 9.42 16.31 -4.67
C VAL A 161 10.64 15.61 -5.28
N PRO A 162 10.71 15.47 -6.62
CA PRO A 162 11.76 14.69 -7.29
C PRO A 162 13.19 15.13 -6.95
N ASP A 163 13.38 16.41 -6.61
CA ASP A 163 14.67 17.00 -6.25
C ASP A 163 15.22 16.45 -4.91
N ALA A 164 14.35 15.92 -4.04
CA ALA A 164 14.70 15.32 -2.76
C ALA A 164 14.90 13.79 -2.83
N GLY A 165 14.81 13.21 -4.03
CA GLY A 165 14.84 11.77 -4.24
C GLY A 165 13.59 11.05 -3.72
N THR A 166 13.60 9.72 -3.79
CA THR A 166 12.53 8.87 -3.25
C THR A 166 12.92 8.37 -1.85
N PRO A 167 11.98 8.31 -0.88
CA PRO A 167 12.24 7.68 0.41
C PRO A 167 12.77 6.26 0.25
N ASP A 168 13.91 5.94 0.88
CA ASP A 168 14.49 4.59 0.85
C ASP A 168 13.80 3.69 1.89
N LEU A 169 12.80 2.94 1.44
CA LEU A 169 12.04 2.05 2.32
C LEU A 169 12.81 0.74 2.59
N PRO A 170 12.69 0.18 3.81
CA PRO A 170 13.27 -1.13 4.09
C PRO A 170 12.80 -2.19 3.10
N ARG A 171 13.72 -3.06 2.71
CA ARG A 171 13.46 -4.14 1.74
C ARG A 171 12.24 -4.99 2.10
N ASP A 172 12.03 -5.25 3.39
CA ASP A 172 10.88 -6.04 3.85
C ASP A 172 9.54 -5.32 3.73
N THR A 173 9.51 -3.99 3.92
CA THR A 173 8.33 -3.16 3.67
C THR A 173 7.91 -3.27 2.21
N LEU A 174 8.84 -3.04 1.28
CA LEU A 174 8.59 -3.15 -0.17
C LEU A 174 8.19 -4.58 -0.56
N ARG A 175 8.94 -5.58 -0.09
CA ARG A 175 8.66 -7.00 -0.36
C ARG A 175 7.24 -7.38 0.04
N LEU A 176 6.81 -6.97 1.23
CA LEU A 176 5.50 -7.31 1.77
C LEU A 176 4.37 -6.59 1.03
N ALA A 177 4.52 -5.29 0.73
CA ALA A 177 3.55 -4.54 -0.06
C ALA A 177 3.37 -5.11 -1.47
N VAL A 178 4.49 -5.34 -2.19
CA VAL A 178 4.48 -5.93 -3.53
C VAL A 178 3.82 -7.30 -3.54
N ARG A 179 4.23 -8.18 -2.62
CA ARG A 179 3.69 -9.53 -2.51
C ARG A 179 2.19 -9.52 -2.21
N ALA A 180 1.76 -8.68 -1.27
CA ALA A 180 0.35 -8.59 -0.89
C ALA A 180 -0.53 -8.14 -2.04
N LEU A 181 -0.12 -7.12 -2.80
CA LEU A 181 -0.86 -6.66 -3.98
C LEU A 181 -0.88 -7.72 -5.09
N LEU A 182 0.22 -8.46 -5.31
CA LEU A 182 0.22 -9.59 -6.24
C LEU A 182 -0.74 -10.70 -5.79
N ASP A 183 -0.75 -11.04 -4.50
CA ASP A 183 -1.69 -12.02 -3.96
C ASP A 183 -3.16 -11.54 -4.09
N VAL A 184 -3.43 -10.23 -3.95
CA VAL A 184 -4.75 -9.62 -4.24
C VAL A 184 -5.12 -9.79 -5.72
N LEU A 185 -4.20 -9.54 -6.66
CA LEU A 185 -4.45 -9.78 -8.09
C LEU A 185 -4.79 -11.26 -8.35
N ALA A 186 -4.01 -12.20 -7.80
CA ALA A 186 -4.27 -13.63 -7.95
C ALA A 186 -5.60 -14.06 -7.31
N GLN A 187 -6.03 -13.40 -6.24
CA GLN A 187 -7.33 -13.67 -5.61
C GLN A 187 -8.49 -13.14 -6.47
N ARG A 188 -8.37 -11.93 -7.04
CA ARG A 188 -9.41 -11.32 -7.88
C ARG A 188 -9.50 -11.93 -9.27
N ALA A 189 -8.39 -12.43 -9.80
CA ALA A 189 -8.30 -13.05 -11.10
C ALA A 189 -7.53 -14.39 -11.02
N PRO A 190 -8.12 -15.43 -10.39
CA PRO A 190 -7.45 -16.70 -10.19
C PRO A 190 -7.11 -17.38 -11.52
N GLY A 191 -6.03 -18.15 -11.53
CA GLY A 191 -5.66 -18.93 -12.70
C GLY A 191 -4.16 -19.14 -12.83
N ARG A 192 -3.76 -19.68 -13.98
CA ARG A 192 -2.37 -20.05 -14.26
C ARG A 192 -1.94 -19.72 -15.68
N SER A 193 -2.69 -18.86 -16.37
CA SER A 193 -2.44 -18.53 -17.76
C SER A 193 -1.40 -17.43 -17.91
N VAL A 194 -1.27 -16.55 -16.93
CA VAL A 194 -0.35 -15.40 -16.93
C VAL A 194 0.55 -15.49 -15.70
N GLU A 195 1.84 -15.31 -15.89
CA GLU A 195 2.81 -15.17 -14.81
C GLU A 195 3.25 -13.72 -14.66
N VAL A 196 3.00 -13.14 -13.49
CA VAL A 196 3.38 -11.74 -13.17
C VAL A 196 4.57 -11.77 -12.24
N ARG A 197 5.64 -11.06 -12.62
CA ARG A 197 6.93 -11.06 -11.95
C ARG A 197 7.31 -9.64 -11.56
N VAL A 198 7.59 -9.44 -10.28
CA VAL A 198 8.11 -8.18 -9.72
C VAL A 198 9.44 -8.48 -9.01
N PRO A 199 10.55 -8.63 -9.74
CA PRO A 199 11.86 -8.90 -9.14
C PRO A 199 12.34 -7.73 -8.26
N PRO A 200 13.10 -8.01 -7.18
CA PRO A 200 13.50 -9.33 -6.67
C PRO A 200 12.48 -9.93 -5.68
N PHE A 201 11.26 -9.41 -5.61
CA PHE A 201 10.37 -9.63 -4.47
C PHE A 201 9.48 -10.85 -4.61
N ALA A 202 8.76 -10.99 -5.73
CA ALA A 202 7.77 -12.04 -5.88
C ALA A 202 7.37 -12.28 -7.34
N ALA A 203 6.78 -13.45 -7.57
CA ALA A 203 6.03 -13.76 -8.77
C ALA A 203 4.78 -14.56 -8.39
N ILE A 204 3.71 -14.40 -9.16
CA ILE A 204 2.45 -15.14 -9.03
C ILE A 204 2.01 -15.67 -10.38
N GLN A 205 1.08 -16.62 -10.37
CA GLN A 205 0.29 -16.97 -11.55
C GLN A 205 -1.16 -16.54 -11.31
N CYS A 206 -1.77 -15.96 -12.34
CA CYS A 206 -3.15 -15.49 -12.33
C CYS A 206 -3.77 -15.66 -13.73
N ILE A 207 -5.01 -15.20 -13.87
CA ILE A 207 -5.81 -15.23 -15.10
C ILE A 207 -6.18 -16.65 -15.54
N GLU A 208 -7.48 -16.89 -15.68
CA GLU A 208 -8.00 -18.16 -16.18
C GLU A 208 -7.58 -18.42 -17.63
N GLY A 209 -7.46 -19.69 -17.99
CA GLY A 209 -7.16 -20.10 -19.35
C GLY A 209 -6.26 -21.32 -19.45
N PRO A 210 -6.11 -21.89 -20.66
CA PRO A 210 -5.21 -23.01 -20.89
C PRO A 210 -3.79 -22.62 -20.52
N ARG A 211 -3.11 -23.56 -19.86
CA ARG A 211 -1.65 -23.49 -19.69
C ARG A 211 -1.00 -23.45 -21.06
N HIS A 212 0.10 -22.69 -21.14
CA HIS A 212 1.04 -22.86 -22.24
C HIS A 212 1.39 -24.34 -22.40
N THR A 213 1.37 -24.81 -23.65
CA THR A 213 1.88 -26.13 -24.02
C THR A 213 3.23 -25.92 -24.72
N ARG A 214 3.98 -27.01 -24.92
CA ARG A 214 5.27 -26.94 -25.63
C ARG A 214 5.06 -26.31 -27.01
N GLY A 215 5.68 -25.16 -27.27
CA GLY A 215 5.60 -24.43 -28.54
C GLY A 215 4.76 -23.14 -28.52
N THR A 216 3.95 -22.89 -27.49
CA THR A 216 3.28 -21.58 -27.31
C THR A 216 4.07 -20.71 -26.34
N PRO A 217 4.41 -19.45 -26.67
CA PRO A 217 5.06 -18.54 -25.74
C PRO A 217 4.26 -18.42 -24.43
N PRO A 218 4.89 -18.45 -23.25
CA PRO A 218 4.20 -18.21 -22.00
C PRO A 218 3.63 -16.78 -21.98
N ASN A 219 2.47 -16.57 -21.33
CA ASN A 219 2.04 -15.20 -21.06
C ASN A 219 2.78 -14.71 -19.80
N THR A 220 3.64 -13.72 -19.96
CA THR A 220 4.45 -13.16 -18.86
C THR A 220 4.28 -11.66 -18.80
N VAL A 221 4.33 -11.14 -17.58
CA VAL A 221 4.38 -9.71 -17.29
C VAL A 221 5.53 -9.49 -16.32
N ASP A 222 6.55 -8.76 -16.75
CA ASP A 222 7.71 -8.39 -15.93
C ASP A 222 7.73 -6.86 -15.74
N LEU A 223 7.83 -6.40 -14.49
CA LEU A 223 7.87 -4.98 -14.16
C LEU A 223 8.57 -4.68 -12.83
N ALA A 224 9.04 -3.45 -12.66
CA ALA A 224 9.66 -2.99 -11.42
C ALA A 224 8.62 -2.80 -10.29
N SER A 225 9.09 -2.85 -9.03
CA SER A 225 8.22 -2.64 -7.86
C SER A 225 7.51 -1.29 -7.85
N ALA A 226 8.17 -0.21 -8.29
CA ALA A 226 7.56 1.11 -8.36
C ALA A 226 6.39 1.14 -9.36
N SER A 227 6.57 0.62 -10.59
CA SER A 227 5.48 0.52 -11.58
C SER A 227 4.35 -0.37 -11.09
N TRP A 228 4.65 -1.48 -10.41
CA TRP A 228 3.63 -2.33 -9.80
C TRP A 228 2.80 -1.61 -8.74
N LEU A 229 3.44 -0.91 -7.79
CA LEU A 229 2.75 -0.13 -6.77
C LEU A 229 1.85 0.95 -7.39
N ARG A 230 2.36 1.66 -8.41
CA ARG A 230 1.61 2.72 -9.11
C ARG A 230 0.40 2.16 -9.85
N LEU A 231 0.56 1.07 -10.59
CA LEU A 231 -0.55 0.41 -11.30
C LEU A 231 -1.61 -0.10 -10.32
N ALA A 232 -1.18 -0.80 -9.27
CA ALA A 232 -2.07 -1.32 -8.25
C ALA A 232 -2.82 -0.23 -7.49
N ALA A 233 -2.21 0.95 -7.30
CA ALA A 233 -2.84 2.10 -6.65
C ALA A 233 -3.58 3.05 -7.61
N GLY A 234 -3.60 2.78 -8.92
CA GLY A 234 -4.26 3.63 -9.91
C GLY A 234 -3.57 4.99 -10.12
N ARG A 235 -2.26 5.06 -9.91
CA ARG A 235 -1.42 6.27 -10.09
C ARG A 235 -0.92 6.43 -11.53
N THR A 236 -1.04 5.37 -12.31
CA THR A 236 -0.65 5.28 -13.72
C THR A 236 -1.61 4.31 -14.41
N THR A 237 -1.55 4.22 -15.74
CA THR A 237 -2.37 3.29 -16.52
C THR A 237 -1.50 2.18 -17.10
N TRP A 238 -2.12 1.04 -17.37
CA TRP A 238 -1.45 -0.09 -18.00
C TRP A 238 -0.80 0.31 -19.33
N ASP A 239 -1.56 0.96 -20.21
CA ASP A 239 -1.09 1.37 -21.54
C ASP A 239 0.10 2.33 -21.46
N HIS A 240 0.09 3.26 -20.49
CA HIS A 240 1.20 4.17 -20.27
C HIS A 240 2.49 3.43 -19.87
N GLU A 241 2.42 2.49 -18.92
CA GLU A 241 3.60 1.74 -18.47
C GLU A 241 4.12 0.76 -19.54
N VAL A 242 3.25 0.21 -20.38
CA VAL A 242 3.67 -0.60 -21.54
C VAL A 242 4.35 0.27 -22.60
N ALA A 243 3.75 1.42 -22.95
CA ALA A 243 4.30 2.33 -23.95
C ALA A 243 5.66 2.91 -23.53
N SER A 244 5.88 3.13 -22.23
CA SER A 244 7.17 3.59 -21.70
C SER A 244 8.23 2.48 -21.59
N GLY A 245 7.85 1.21 -21.78
CA GLY A 245 8.73 0.05 -21.58
C GLY A 245 8.95 -0.33 -20.12
N ALA A 246 8.23 0.28 -19.17
CA ALA A 246 8.29 -0.06 -17.74
C ALA A 246 7.58 -1.40 -17.43
N VAL A 247 6.65 -1.82 -18.29
CA VAL A 247 6.02 -3.14 -18.28
C VAL A 247 6.44 -3.91 -19.53
N LEU A 248 7.06 -5.08 -19.32
CA LEU A 248 7.38 -6.03 -20.38
C LEU A 248 6.30 -7.12 -20.39
N ALA A 249 5.29 -6.94 -21.24
CA ALA A 249 4.21 -7.89 -21.43
C ALA A 249 4.46 -8.77 -22.68
N SER A 250 4.39 -10.08 -22.52
CA SER A 250 4.54 -11.05 -23.60
C SER A 250 3.41 -12.05 -23.59
N GLY A 251 2.81 -12.34 -24.74
CA GLY A 251 1.70 -13.29 -24.90
C GLY A 251 0.32 -12.62 -24.95
N ARG A 252 -0.63 -13.28 -25.63
CA ARG A 252 -1.95 -12.70 -25.98
C ARG A 252 -2.86 -12.40 -24.79
N ARG A 253 -2.55 -12.93 -23.60
CA ARG A 253 -3.30 -12.68 -22.36
C ARG A 253 -2.53 -11.86 -21.33
N ALA A 254 -1.32 -11.41 -21.65
CA ALA A 254 -0.51 -10.61 -20.73
C ALA A 254 -0.95 -9.15 -20.66
N ASP A 255 -2.25 -8.89 -20.70
CA ASP A 255 -2.84 -7.57 -20.50
C ASP A 255 -3.61 -7.59 -19.17
N LEU A 256 -3.16 -6.79 -18.21
CA LEU A 256 -3.76 -6.69 -16.88
C LEU A 256 -4.64 -5.45 -16.70
N SER A 257 -4.86 -4.65 -17.74
CA SER A 257 -5.62 -3.39 -17.68
C SER A 257 -7.00 -3.56 -17.04
N ALA A 258 -7.73 -4.62 -17.40
CA ALA A 258 -9.06 -4.92 -16.85
C ALA A 258 -9.06 -5.39 -15.38
N HIS A 259 -7.87 -5.64 -14.81
CA HIS A 259 -7.70 -6.13 -13.44
C HIS A 259 -7.04 -5.10 -12.51
N LEU A 260 -6.80 -3.89 -13.01
CA LEU A 260 -6.18 -2.79 -12.28
C LEU A 260 -7.11 -1.56 -12.30
N PRO A 261 -7.08 -0.69 -11.27
CA PRO A 261 -6.27 -0.78 -10.05
C PRO A 261 -6.82 -1.79 -9.04
N LEU A 262 -6.06 -2.03 -7.97
CA LEU A 262 -6.40 -2.93 -6.87
C LEU A 262 -6.92 -2.22 -5.61
N LEU A 263 -6.66 -0.91 -5.50
CA LEU A 263 -7.01 -0.01 -4.39
C LEU A 263 -8.18 0.91 -4.74
#